data_AF-A0A7C7GJM0-F1
#
_entry.id   AF-A0A7C7GJM0-F1
#
_cell.length_a   1.000
_cell.length_b   1.000
_cell.length_c   1.000
_cell.angle_alpha   90.00
_cell.angle_beta   90.00
_cell.angle_gamma   90.00
#
_symmetry.space_group_name_H-M   'P 1'
#
loop_
_entity.id
_entity.type
_entity.pdbx_description
1 polymer ?
#
loop_
_entity_poly.entity_id
_entity_poly.type
_entity_poly.pdbx_seq_one_letter_code
_entity_poly.pdbx_strand_id
1 'polypeptide(L)'
;MEEGATQCGFCTPGIVVSLTAALMEEESDISKDFVSRALSGHLCRCTGYRSLKACESHFKESIGKRSGVNALIDMGGIPNYFRDIPSRLKKIPSLTSPNGSAEHFFIAGGTDIYIQEGDILRKSSVGILNLNPEIKGVSRKNGHIQVGSLTTFEEFAAHPEITDIIPDIEKYMFLIASWQIRTRATLGGNIINASPIGDMTILLMALDSLLVLQNGTGSRKVPLTSFYKGYKQLDKTDSEILTEILIPSFSPDTKIHFEKISKRKCLDIASVNLALKVVEKNNFIKDICMAAGGVAPVPLYLEKTCKFLKDQTISKDLLYDTIALIQEEISPITDIRGSKDYKRLLIHQLVIKSFVNLFPNRLSIEEFYEKH
;
A
#
# COMPACT_ATOMS: atom_id res chain seq x y z
N MET A 1 -17.85 -25.10 10.05
CA MET A 1 -19.26 -25.54 10.13
C MET A 1 -19.75 -25.48 11.56
N GLU A 2 -19.02 -26.12 12.47
CA GLU A 2 -19.33 -26.22 13.91
C GLU A 2 -19.60 -24.86 14.58
N GLU A 3 -18.79 -23.83 14.27
CA GLU A 3 -18.95 -22.48 14.82
C GLU A 3 -20.11 -21.65 14.22
N GLY A 4 -20.92 -22.20 13.31
CA GLY A 4 -21.95 -21.42 12.61
C GLY A 4 -21.35 -20.33 11.69
N ALA A 5 -20.11 -20.53 11.24
CA ALA A 5 -19.36 -19.61 10.38
C ALA A 5 -19.81 -19.61 8.91
N THR A 6 -20.87 -20.35 8.58
CA THR A 6 -21.55 -20.33 7.28
C THR A 6 -23.05 -20.34 7.48
N GLN A 7 -23.77 -19.64 6.60
CA GLN A 7 -25.23 -19.66 6.52
C GLN A 7 -25.63 -19.98 5.07
N CYS A 8 -25.80 -18.98 4.20
CA CYS A 8 -26.15 -19.20 2.80
C CYS A 8 -25.08 -19.93 1.97
N GLY A 9 -23.84 -20.02 2.47
CA GLY A 9 -22.74 -20.73 1.82
C GLY A 9 -22.03 -19.97 0.69
N PHE A 10 -22.60 -18.88 0.15
CA PHE A 10 -22.08 -18.24 -1.07
C PHE A 10 -20.65 -17.68 -0.92
N CYS A 11 -20.35 -17.02 0.20
CA CYS A 11 -19.00 -16.48 0.45
C CYS A 11 -18.02 -17.53 1.00
N THR A 12 -18.52 -18.70 1.41
CA THR A 12 -17.75 -19.71 2.16
C THR A 12 -16.57 -20.27 1.37
N PRO A 13 -16.68 -20.61 0.07
CA PRO A 13 -15.54 -21.11 -0.70
C PRO A 13 -14.35 -20.14 -0.72
N GLY A 14 -14.61 -18.85 -0.98
CA GLY A 14 -13.55 -17.84 -1.01
C GLY A 14 -12.88 -17.67 0.35
N ILE A 15 -13.67 -17.66 1.43
CA ILE A 15 -13.16 -17.58 2.80
C ILE A 15 -12.26 -18.77 3.13
N VAL A 16 -12.69 -19.99 2.79
CA VAL A 16 -11.91 -21.21 3.01
C VAL A 16 -10.58 -21.13 2.26
N VAL A 17 -10.60 -20.81 0.97
CA VAL A 17 -9.38 -20.66 0.16
C VAL A 17 -8.43 -19.63 0.77
N SER A 18 -8.94 -18.49 1.23
CA SER A 18 -8.09 -17.44 1.81
C SER A 18 -7.49 -17.83 3.16
N LEU A 19 -8.25 -18.50 4.02
CA LEU A 19 -7.74 -19.00 5.31
C LEU A 19 -6.72 -20.12 5.08
N THR A 20 -6.98 -21.05 4.15
CA THR A 20 -6.03 -22.09 3.76
C THR A 20 -4.74 -21.48 3.21
N ALA A 21 -4.84 -20.48 2.32
CA ALA A 21 -3.67 -19.81 1.78
C ALA A 21 -2.83 -19.13 2.88
N ALA A 22 -3.47 -18.48 3.84
CA ALA A 22 -2.78 -17.88 4.98
C ALA A 22 -2.07 -18.95 5.83
N LEU A 23 -2.70 -20.11 6.06
CA LEU A 23 -2.09 -21.22 6.81
C LEU A 23 -0.93 -21.91 6.05
N MET A 24 -0.87 -21.75 4.72
CA MET A 24 0.24 -22.26 3.90
C MET A 24 1.51 -21.43 4.03
N GLU A 25 1.46 -20.23 4.60
CA GLU A 25 2.66 -19.43 4.88
C GLU A 25 3.47 -20.08 6.03
N GLU A 26 4.78 -20.21 5.83
CA GLU A 26 5.69 -20.73 6.85
C GLU A 26 5.72 -19.79 8.07
N GLU A 27 5.89 -20.36 9.27
CA GLU A 27 5.94 -19.62 10.55
C GLU A 27 4.75 -18.67 10.81
N SER A 28 3.57 -19.00 10.29
CA SER A 28 2.36 -18.21 10.53
C SER A 28 1.99 -18.23 12.01
N ASP A 29 2.05 -17.06 12.65
CA ASP A 29 1.42 -16.87 13.95
C ASP A 29 -0.10 -16.75 13.76
N ILE A 30 -0.84 -17.79 14.16
CA ILE A 30 -2.31 -17.83 14.05
C ILE A 30 -2.89 -16.91 15.13
N SER A 31 -2.76 -15.60 14.96
CA SER A 31 -3.26 -14.57 15.87
C SER A 31 -4.63 -14.01 15.46
N LYS A 32 -5.19 -13.07 16.24
CA LYS A 32 -6.40 -12.33 15.84
C LYS A 32 -6.20 -11.55 14.54
N ASP A 33 -4.98 -11.07 14.34
CA ASP A 33 -4.62 -10.27 13.18
C ASP A 33 -4.46 -11.16 11.95
N PHE A 34 -4.04 -12.42 12.12
CA PHE A 34 -4.02 -13.43 11.06
C PHE A 34 -5.40 -13.63 10.40
N VAL A 35 -6.43 -13.95 11.20
CA VAL A 35 -7.79 -14.16 10.66
C VAL A 35 -8.33 -12.86 10.07
N SER A 36 -8.09 -11.72 10.71
CA SER A 36 -8.54 -10.42 10.21
C SER A 36 -7.88 -10.03 8.88
N ARG A 37 -6.58 -10.31 8.71
CA ARG A 37 -5.83 -10.11 7.46
C ARG A 37 -6.38 -11.00 6.36
N ALA A 38 -6.51 -12.30 6.60
CA ALA A 38 -7.03 -13.25 5.60
C ALA A 38 -8.45 -12.85 5.15
N LEU A 39 -9.32 -12.45 6.08
CA LEU A 39 -10.70 -12.08 5.78
C LEU A 39 -10.87 -10.65 5.25
N SER A 40 -9.81 -9.85 5.17
CA SER A 40 -9.89 -8.41 4.81
C SER A 40 -10.58 -8.13 3.46
N GLY A 41 -10.52 -9.08 2.52
CA GLY A 41 -11.17 -9.01 1.20
C GLY A 41 -12.51 -9.73 1.09
N HIS A 42 -12.99 -10.37 2.16
CA HIS A 42 -14.18 -11.23 2.10
C HIS A 42 -15.41 -10.54 2.69
N LEU A 43 -16.46 -10.43 1.87
CA LEU A 43 -17.76 -9.91 2.29
C LEU A 43 -18.71 -11.05 2.66
N CYS A 44 -19.11 -11.12 3.93
CA CYS A 44 -20.15 -12.02 4.39
C CYS A 44 -21.32 -11.21 4.96
N ARG A 45 -22.49 -11.31 4.31
CA ARG A 45 -23.68 -10.57 4.74
C ARG A 45 -24.52 -11.31 5.78
N CYS A 46 -24.36 -12.62 5.88
CA CYS A 46 -25.24 -13.48 6.68
C CYS A 46 -24.75 -13.65 8.13
N THR A 47 -23.45 -13.91 8.33
CA THR A 47 -22.92 -14.32 9.65
C THR A 47 -22.57 -13.15 10.59
N GLY A 48 -22.49 -11.93 10.06
CA GLY A 48 -22.03 -10.77 10.83
C GLY A 48 -20.58 -10.90 11.34
N TYR A 49 -19.77 -11.80 10.76
CA TYR A 49 -18.36 -12.08 11.07
C TYR A 49 -18.03 -12.61 12.46
N ARG A 50 -18.93 -12.55 13.45
CA ARG A 50 -18.64 -13.01 14.81
C ARG A 50 -18.26 -14.49 14.86
N SER A 51 -19.02 -15.35 14.20
CA SER A 51 -18.72 -16.78 14.12
C SER A 51 -17.46 -17.08 13.30
N LEU A 52 -17.20 -16.29 12.25
CA LEU A 52 -15.96 -16.42 11.46
C LEU A 52 -14.71 -16.09 12.30
N LYS A 53 -14.80 -15.07 13.15
CA LYS A 53 -13.70 -14.73 14.08
C LYS A 53 -13.56 -15.76 15.20
N ALA A 54 -14.66 -16.38 15.64
CA ALA A 54 -14.62 -17.44 16.65
C ALA A 54 -13.83 -18.68 16.18
N CYS A 55 -13.72 -18.91 14.87
CA CYS A 55 -12.88 -19.98 14.32
C CYS A 55 -11.39 -19.85 14.67
N GLU A 56 -10.90 -18.67 15.09
CA GLU A 56 -9.51 -18.49 15.52
C GLU A 56 -9.11 -19.45 16.64
N SER A 57 -9.92 -19.57 17.69
CA SER A 57 -9.64 -20.49 18.81
C SER A 57 -9.57 -21.93 18.32
N HIS A 58 -10.49 -22.32 17.44
CA HIS A 58 -10.50 -23.65 16.84
C HIS A 58 -9.26 -23.91 15.98
N PHE A 59 -8.81 -22.93 15.19
CA PHE A 59 -7.55 -23.04 14.45
C PHE A 59 -6.36 -23.17 15.40
N LYS A 60 -6.28 -22.36 16.46
CA LYS A 60 -5.21 -22.48 17.46
C LYS A 60 -5.18 -23.85 18.12
N GLU A 61 -6.33 -24.41 18.47
CA GLU A 61 -6.42 -25.72 19.12
C GLU A 61 -6.11 -26.87 18.15
N SER A 62 -6.70 -26.84 16.97
CA SER A 62 -6.61 -27.95 16.00
C SER A 62 -5.31 -27.92 15.21
N ILE A 63 -4.81 -26.74 14.86
CA ILE A 63 -3.61 -26.56 14.04
C ILE A 63 -2.39 -26.33 14.93
N GLY A 64 -2.54 -25.68 16.08
CA GLY A 64 -1.41 -25.33 16.95
C GLY A 64 -0.49 -24.33 16.26
N LYS A 65 0.83 -24.59 16.32
CA LYS A 65 1.85 -23.82 15.59
C LYS A 65 2.18 -24.39 14.21
N ARG A 66 1.38 -25.35 13.71
CA ARG A 66 1.68 -26.06 12.46
C ARG A 66 1.22 -25.21 11.28
N SER A 67 2.13 -24.55 10.60
CA SER A 67 1.85 -23.82 9.36
C SER A 67 2.74 -24.34 8.23
N GLY A 68 2.48 -23.89 7.01
CA GLY A 68 3.21 -24.35 5.84
C GLY A 68 2.51 -25.51 5.11
N VAL A 69 2.94 -25.73 3.87
CA VAL A 69 2.32 -26.70 2.96
C VAL A 69 2.39 -28.12 3.53
N ASN A 70 3.53 -28.53 4.09
CA ASN A 70 3.70 -29.88 4.62
C ASN A 70 2.84 -30.13 5.86
N ALA A 71 2.79 -29.18 6.78
CA ALA A 71 1.94 -29.25 7.97
C ALA A 71 0.46 -29.45 7.61
N LEU A 72 -0.03 -28.69 6.61
CA LEU A 72 -1.40 -28.80 6.14
C LEU A 72 -1.69 -30.13 5.43
N ILE A 73 -0.71 -30.71 4.72
CA ILE A 73 -0.83 -32.06 4.15
C ILE A 73 -0.94 -33.11 5.26
N ASP A 74 -0.06 -33.03 6.26
CA ASP A 74 0.03 -34.04 7.33
C ASP A 74 -1.24 -34.09 8.20
N MET A 75 -1.96 -32.97 8.31
CA MET A 75 -3.27 -32.92 8.98
C MET A 75 -4.47 -33.19 8.06
N GLY A 76 -4.25 -33.47 6.78
CA GLY A 76 -5.32 -33.68 5.81
C GLY A 76 -6.10 -32.41 5.43
N GLY A 77 -5.54 -31.22 5.70
CA GLY A 77 -6.14 -29.93 5.37
C GLY A 77 -6.02 -29.57 3.89
N ILE A 78 -4.99 -30.08 3.21
CA ILE A 78 -4.84 -30.00 1.74
C ILE A 78 -4.34 -31.35 1.16
N PRO A 79 -4.63 -31.65 -0.12
CA PRO A 79 -4.16 -32.88 -0.76
C PRO A 79 -2.63 -33.01 -0.83
N ASN A 80 -2.13 -34.25 -0.75
CA ASN A 80 -0.69 -34.56 -0.80
C ASN A 80 0.04 -34.04 -2.06
N TYR A 81 -0.65 -33.95 -3.20
CA TYR A 81 -0.06 -33.46 -4.45
C TYR A 81 0.38 -31.99 -4.38
N PHE A 82 -0.05 -31.23 -3.37
CA PHE A 82 0.41 -29.85 -3.15
C PHE A 82 1.92 -29.78 -2.93
N ARG A 83 2.53 -30.83 -2.38
CA ARG A 83 3.99 -30.93 -2.20
C ARG A 83 4.75 -30.79 -3.53
N ASP A 84 4.17 -31.30 -4.62
CA ASP A 84 4.82 -31.35 -5.93
C ASP A 84 4.46 -30.16 -6.82
N ILE A 85 3.45 -29.35 -6.46
CA ILE A 85 2.98 -28.21 -7.26
C ILE A 85 4.13 -27.26 -7.65
N PRO A 86 5.02 -26.81 -6.74
CA PRO A 86 6.10 -25.91 -7.13
C PRO A 86 7.02 -26.49 -8.22
N SER A 87 7.32 -27.78 -8.15
CA SER A 87 8.14 -28.46 -9.16
C SER A 87 7.42 -28.59 -10.51
N ARG A 88 6.09 -28.79 -10.50
CA ARG A 88 5.25 -28.87 -11.69
C ARG A 88 5.13 -27.51 -12.37
N LEU A 89 4.97 -26.44 -11.59
CA LEU A 89 4.92 -25.07 -12.11
C LEU A 89 6.22 -24.67 -12.80
N LYS A 90 7.38 -25.06 -12.25
CA LYS A 90 8.69 -24.82 -12.89
C LYS A 90 8.86 -25.51 -14.25
N LYS A 91 8.06 -26.53 -14.55
CA LYS A 91 8.08 -27.24 -15.85
C LYS A 91 7.22 -26.54 -16.91
N ILE A 92 6.40 -25.57 -16.52
CA ILE A 92 5.63 -24.76 -17.48
C ILE A 92 6.64 -23.85 -18.19
N PRO A 93 6.76 -23.92 -19.53
CA PRO A 93 7.68 -23.06 -20.27
C PRO A 93 7.38 -21.58 -20.00
N SER A 94 8.42 -20.79 -19.74
CA SER A 94 8.26 -19.34 -19.63
C SER A 94 7.71 -18.79 -20.93
N LEU A 95 6.66 -17.96 -20.82
CA LEU A 95 6.21 -17.17 -21.96
C LEU A 95 7.30 -16.15 -22.29
N THR A 96 7.54 -15.93 -23.58
CA THR A 96 8.43 -14.88 -24.06
C THR A 96 7.59 -13.71 -24.56
N SER A 97 7.88 -12.50 -24.08
CA SER A 97 7.36 -11.28 -24.70
C SER A 97 8.35 -10.83 -25.77
N PRO A 98 7.96 -10.66 -27.03
CA PRO A 98 8.83 -10.03 -28.02
C PRO A 98 9.16 -8.61 -27.52
N ASN A 99 10.43 -8.36 -27.20
CA ASN A 99 11.04 -7.04 -26.98
C ASN A 99 10.45 -6.14 -25.87
N GLY A 100 9.66 -6.69 -24.94
CA GLY A 100 9.10 -5.91 -23.83
C GLY A 100 8.22 -4.72 -24.26
N SER A 101 7.71 -4.74 -25.48
CA SER A 101 6.80 -3.72 -26.01
C SER A 101 5.35 -4.21 -25.96
N ALA A 102 4.42 -3.29 -25.71
CA ALA A 102 3.00 -3.52 -25.83
C ALA A 102 2.43 -2.53 -26.84
N GLU A 103 1.61 -3.01 -27.76
CA GLU A 103 0.92 -2.13 -28.71
C GLU A 103 -0.20 -1.34 -28.02
N HIS A 104 -0.92 -1.97 -27.06
CA HIS A 104 -2.04 -1.34 -26.38
C HIS A 104 -1.77 -1.16 -24.87
N PHE A 105 -1.48 -2.25 -24.15
CA PHE A 105 -1.42 -2.20 -22.69
C PHE A 105 -0.28 -3.02 -22.10
N PHE A 106 0.35 -2.47 -21.07
CA PHE A 106 1.19 -3.25 -20.16
C PHE A 106 0.36 -3.77 -18.98
N ILE A 107 0.54 -5.05 -18.65
CA ILE A 107 -0.14 -5.70 -17.52
C ILE A 107 0.88 -6.26 -16.55
N ALA A 108 0.70 -5.89 -15.28
CA ALA A 108 1.39 -6.48 -14.14
C ALA A 108 0.38 -7.23 -13.24
N GLY A 109 -0.01 -6.62 -12.11
CA GLY A 109 -1.01 -7.17 -11.21
C GLY A 109 -2.41 -7.33 -11.83
N GLY A 110 -2.77 -6.40 -12.72
CA GLY A 110 -4.07 -6.35 -13.40
C GLY A 110 -5.20 -5.70 -12.58
N THR A 111 -4.94 -5.31 -11.33
CA THR A 111 -5.96 -4.92 -10.35
C THR A 111 -6.72 -3.64 -10.69
N ASP A 112 -6.15 -2.76 -11.51
CA ASP A 112 -6.82 -1.55 -12.01
C ASP A 112 -7.33 -1.74 -13.45
N ILE A 113 -6.47 -2.25 -14.34
CA ILE A 113 -6.77 -2.30 -15.77
C ILE A 113 -7.94 -3.21 -16.11
N TYR A 114 -8.15 -4.32 -15.39
CA TYR A 114 -9.33 -5.17 -15.62
C TYR A 114 -10.64 -4.48 -15.25
N ILE A 115 -10.61 -3.51 -14.34
CA ILE A 115 -11.78 -2.72 -13.94
C ILE A 115 -12.02 -1.59 -14.94
N GLN A 116 -10.94 -0.93 -15.39
CA GLN A 116 -11.01 0.23 -16.26
C GLN A 116 -11.31 -0.17 -17.72
N GLU A 117 -10.66 -1.22 -18.22
CA GLU A 117 -10.59 -1.55 -19.64
C GLU A 117 -10.97 -3.02 -19.93
N GLY A 118 -11.66 -3.71 -19.01
CA GLY A 118 -11.94 -5.15 -19.07
C GLY A 118 -12.55 -5.63 -20.39
N ASP A 119 -13.48 -4.86 -20.96
CA ASP A 119 -14.15 -5.19 -22.22
C ASP A 119 -13.21 -5.08 -23.44
N ILE A 120 -12.30 -4.11 -23.41
CA ILE A 120 -11.35 -3.84 -24.51
C ILE A 120 -10.17 -4.80 -24.43
N LEU A 121 -9.66 -5.05 -23.21
CA LEU A 121 -8.51 -5.93 -22.94
C LEU A 121 -8.60 -7.30 -23.61
N ARG A 122 -9.80 -7.90 -23.68
CA ARG A 122 -10.01 -9.20 -24.31
C ARG A 122 -9.62 -9.23 -25.79
N LYS A 123 -9.63 -8.07 -26.45
CA LYS A 123 -9.32 -7.90 -27.88
C LYS A 123 -7.99 -7.19 -28.11
N SER A 124 -7.29 -6.78 -27.06
CA SER A 124 -6.05 -6.01 -27.15
C SER A 124 -4.81 -6.88 -27.14
N SER A 125 -3.74 -6.36 -27.76
CA SER A 125 -2.39 -6.89 -27.56
C SER A 125 -1.82 -6.37 -26.24
N VAL A 126 -1.32 -7.28 -25.39
CA VAL A 126 -0.84 -6.96 -24.03
C VAL A 126 0.61 -7.37 -23.83
N GLY A 127 1.41 -6.46 -23.28
CA GLY A 127 2.75 -6.75 -22.78
C GLY A 127 2.67 -7.22 -21.33
N ILE A 128 3.03 -8.48 -21.08
CA ILE A 128 2.99 -9.06 -19.74
C ILE A 128 4.30 -8.73 -19.03
N LEU A 129 4.27 -7.72 -18.15
CA LEU A 129 5.46 -7.27 -17.45
C LEU A 129 6.00 -8.36 -16.51
N ASN A 130 5.14 -9.22 -15.95
CA ASN A 130 5.53 -10.34 -15.08
C ASN A 130 6.52 -11.34 -15.71
N LEU A 131 6.77 -11.27 -17.02
CA LEU A 131 7.80 -12.06 -17.70
C LEU A 131 9.22 -11.51 -17.49
N ASN A 132 9.36 -10.39 -16.79
CA ASN A 132 10.61 -9.72 -16.44
C ASN A 132 10.83 -9.83 -14.91
N PRO A 133 11.18 -11.00 -14.37
CA PRO A 133 11.31 -11.20 -12.92
C PRO A 133 12.43 -10.37 -12.29
N GLU A 134 13.38 -9.86 -13.08
CA GLU A 134 14.50 -9.04 -12.64
C GLU A 134 14.09 -7.65 -12.13
N ILE A 135 12.91 -7.14 -12.54
CA ILE A 135 12.33 -5.89 -12.03
C ILE A 135 11.36 -6.12 -10.88
N LYS A 136 11.53 -7.24 -10.14
CA LYS A 136 10.79 -7.58 -8.93
C LYS A 136 11.76 -7.77 -7.75
N GLY A 137 11.32 -7.38 -6.56
CA GLY A 137 12.06 -7.56 -5.31
C GLY A 137 12.48 -6.25 -4.68
N VAL A 138 13.13 -6.37 -3.53
CA VAL A 138 13.68 -5.25 -2.75
C VAL A 138 15.13 -5.58 -2.44
N SER A 139 16.02 -4.61 -2.56
CA SER A 139 17.43 -4.76 -2.21
C SER A 139 18.03 -3.42 -1.81
N ARG A 140 19.14 -3.43 -1.06
CA ARG A 140 19.89 -2.21 -0.76
C ARG A 140 21.10 -2.09 -1.67
N LYS A 141 21.23 -0.98 -2.39
CA LYS A 141 22.37 -0.70 -3.28
C LYS A 141 22.61 0.80 -3.42
N ASN A 142 23.88 1.21 -3.47
CA ASN A 142 24.28 2.60 -3.75
C ASN A 142 23.55 3.64 -2.87
N GLY A 143 23.41 3.36 -1.57
CA GLY A 143 22.75 4.27 -0.62
C GLY A 143 21.22 4.37 -0.77
N HIS A 144 20.59 3.51 -1.56
CA HIS A 144 19.14 3.45 -1.73
C HIS A 144 18.63 2.04 -1.42
N ILE A 145 17.38 1.96 -0.96
CA ILE A 145 16.58 0.76 -1.06
C ILE A 145 15.98 0.77 -2.47
N GLN A 146 16.46 -0.13 -3.32
CA GLN A 146 15.95 -0.35 -4.67
C GLN A 146 14.78 -1.30 -4.62
N VAL A 147 13.64 -0.87 -5.16
CA VAL A 147 12.42 -1.65 -5.21
C VAL A 147 12.03 -1.83 -6.67
N GLY A 148 11.99 -3.08 -7.14
CA GLY A 148 11.51 -3.39 -8.48
C GLY A 148 10.04 -2.99 -8.67
N SER A 149 9.68 -2.49 -9.86
CA SER A 149 8.33 -2.01 -10.12
C SER A 149 7.25 -3.10 -10.06
N LEU A 150 7.64 -4.38 -10.21
CA LEU A 150 6.78 -5.54 -10.06
C LEU A 150 6.65 -6.06 -8.64
N THR A 151 7.37 -5.48 -7.68
CA THR A 151 7.20 -5.79 -6.26
C THR A 151 5.75 -5.50 -5.86
N THR A 152 5.11 -6.51 -5.29
CA THR A 152 3.74 -6.38 -4.83
C THR A 152 3.67 -5.57 -3.54
N PHE A 153 2.50 -5.04 -3.21
CA PHE A 153 2.32 -4.28 -1.97
C PHE A 153 2.65 -5.13 -0.74
N GLU A 154 2.25 -6.41 -0.76
CA GLU A 154 2.52 -7.33 0.34
C GLU A 154 4.02 -7.65 0.46
N GLU A 155 4.71 -7.92 -0.65
CA GLU A 155 6.16 -8.18 -0.65
C GLU A 155 6.95 -6.95 -0.21
N PHE A 156 6.55 -5.75 -0.61
CA PHE A 156 7.17 -4.51 -0.15
C PHE A 156 7.05 -4.37 1.37
N ALA A 157 5.84 -4.51 1.90
CA ALA A 157 5.58 -4.32 3.32
C ALA A 157 6.21 -5.40 4.21
N ALA A 158 6.38 -6.62 3.71
CA ALA A 158 6.98 -7.73 4.43
C ALA A 158 8.53 -7.74 4.36
N HIS A 159 9.14 -6.92 3.51
CA HIS A 159 10.58 -6.98 3.30
C HIS A 159 11.36 -6.34 4.48
N PRO A 160 12.43 -6.98 5.00
CA PRO A 160 13.21 -6.46 6.14
C PRO A 160 13.68 -5.01 5.97
N GLU A 161 14.23 -4.69 4.79
CA GLU A 161 14.67 -3.33 4.47
C GLU A 161 13.57 -2.25 4.61
N ILE A 162 12.30 -2.64 4.48
CA ILE A 162 11.15 -1.74 4.62
C ILE A 162 10.64 -1.74 6.06
N THR A 163 10.53 -2.91 6.70
CA THR A 163 10.11 -2.99 8.11
C THR A 163 11.09 -2.29 9.05
N ASP A 164 12.38 -2.27 8.70
CA ASP A 164 13.42 -1.60 9.49
C ASP A 164 13.24 -0.07 9.49
N ILE A 165 12.80 0.52 8.36
CA ILE A 165 12.59 1.97 8.26
C ILE A 165 11.14 2.39 8.58
N ILE A 166 10.18 1.47 8.45
CA ILE A 166 8.77 1.70 8.77
C ILE A 166 8.28 0.55 9.65
N PRO A 167 8.58 0.56 10.96
CA PRO A 167 8.14 -0.50 11.87
C PRO A 167 6.61 -0.71 11.92
N ASP A 168 5.84 0.35 11.66
CA ASP A 168 4.38 0.33 11.64
C ASP A 168 3.77 -0.05 10.27
N ILE A 169 4.57 -0.49 9.29
CA ILE A 169 4.09 -0.71 7.92
C ILE A 169 2.91 -1.66 7.83
N GLU A 170 2.88 -2.71 8.65
CA GLU A 170 1.77 -3.67 8.69
C GLU A 170 0.43 -2.98 9.06
N LYS A 171 0.45 -2.04 10.02
CA LYS A 171 -0.72 -1.25 10.40
C LYS A 171 -1.20 -0.39 9.25
N TYR A 172 -0.27 0.18 8.48
CA TYR A 172 -0.60 0.95 7.28
C TYR A 172 -1.21 0.07 6.20
N MET A 173 -0.64 -1.11 5.94
CA MET A 173 -1.18 -2.05 4.97
C MET A 173 -2.59 -2.52 5.32
N PHE A 174 -2.95 -2.58 6.60
CA PHE A 174 -4.32 -2.89 7.02
C PHE A 174 -5.37 -1.87 6.52
N LEU A 175 -4.95 -0.64 6.21
CA LEU A 175 -5.79 0.40 5.61
C LEU A 175 -5.76 0.35 4.06
N ILE A 176 -4.80 -0.35 3.47
CA ILE A 176 -4.50 -0.34 2.03
C ILE A 176 -4.97 -1.65 1.40
N ALA A 177 -6.07 -1.55 0.63
CA ALA A 177 -6.70 -2.67 -0.06
C ALA A 177 -6.98 -3.88 0.87
N SER A 178 -7.26 -5.05 0.29
CA SER A 178 -7.25 -6.31 1.02
C SER A 178 -6.00 -7.11 0.72
N TRP A 179 -5.72 -8.10 1.56
CA TRP A 179 -4.58 -9.00 1.38
C TRP A 179 -4.51 -9.62 -0.03
N GLN A 180 -5.64 -10.06 -0.57
CA GLN A 180 -5.76 -10.64 -1.92
C GLN A 180 -5.37 -9.66 -3.04
N ILE A 181 -5.71 -8.37 -2.87
CA ILE A 181 -5.32 -7.34 -3.82
C ILE A 181 -3.82 -7.02 -3.62
N ARG A 182 -3.34 -6.93 -2.38
CA ARG A 182 -1.95 -6.58 -2.08
C ARG A 182 -0.93 -7.60 -2.57
N THR A 183 -1.28 -8.88 -2.62
CA THR A 183 -0.43 -9.95 -3.18
C THR A 183 -0.36 -9.95 -4.70
N ARG A 184 -1.12 -9.08 -5.37
CA ARG A 184 -1.16 -8.95 -6.84
C ARG A 184 -0.83 -7.55 -7.33
N ALA A 185 -1.32 -6.52 -6.65
CA ALA A 185 -1.07 -5.12 -6.98
C ALA A 185 0.41 -4.80 -6.84
N THR A 186 1.00 -4.26 -7.90
CA THR A 186 2.42 -3.89 -7.93
C THR A 186 2.60 -2.40 -7.68
N LEU A 187 3.71 -2.01 -7.05
CA LEU A 187 4.01 -0.61 -6.78
C LEU A 187 4.10 0.21 -8.08
N GLY A 188 4.72 -0.35 -9.12
CA GLY A 188 4.80 0.29 -10.42
C GLY A 188 3.42 0.50 -11.04
N GLY A 189 2.54 -0.50 -10.97
CA GLY A 189 1.15 -0.38 -11.44
C GLY A 189 0.39 0.72 -10.69
N ASN A 190 0.59 0.85 -9.38
CA ASN A 190 -0.05 1.89 -8.57
C ASN A 190 0.37 3.30 -8.98
N ILE A 191 1.67 3.52 -9.19
CA ILE A 191 2.24 4.82 -9.59
C ILE A 191 1.77 5.17 -11.01
N ILE A 192 1.88 4.24 -11.96
CA ILE A 192 1.51 4.49 -13.36
C ILE A 192 0.00 4.68 -13.54
N ASN A 193 -0.83 4.03 -12.72
CA ASN A 193 -2.27 4.26 -12.73
C ASN A 193 -2.64 5.72 -12.38
N ALA A 194 -1.76 6.46 -11.69
CA ALA A 194 -1.89 7.90 -11.43
C ALA A 194 -3.21 8.28 -10.75
N SER A 195 -3.64 7.45 -9.80
CA SER A 195 -4.85 7.73 -9.01
C SER A 195 -4.58 8.87 -8.02
N PRO A 196 -5.41 9.93 -7.94
CA PRO A 196 -5.24 11.04 -6.99
C PRO A 196 -5.30 10.65 -5.51
N ILE A 197 -5.68 9.40 -5.24
CA ILE A 197 -5.92 8.80 -3.93
C ILE A 197 -5.13 7.48 -3.77
N GLY A 198 -4.07 7.28 -4.56
CA GLY A 198 -3.22 6.09 -4.47
C GLY A 198 -2.45 6.04 -3.15
N ASP A 199 -2.83 5.16 -2.23
CA ASP A 199 -2.23 5.06 -0.89
C ASP A 199 -0.71 4.81 -0.94
N MET A 200 -0.26 3.81 -1.69
CA MET A 200 1.17 3.49 -1.81
C MET A 200 1.95 4.58 -2.53
N THR A 201 1.33 5.25 -3.52
CA THR A 201 1.93 6.40 -4.19
C THR A 201 2.21 7.53 -3.20
N ILE A 202 1.26 7.84 -2.32
CA ILE A 202 1.40 8.89 -1.31
C ILE A 202 2.47 8.52 -0.28
N LEU A 203 2.50 7.27 0.17
CA LEU A 203 3.57 6.77 1.04
C LEU A 203 4.95 6.93 0.38
N LEU A 204 5.13 6.38 -0.83
CA LEU A 204 6.42 6.45 -1.54
C LEU A 204 6.84 7.89 -1.88
N MET A 205 5.88 8.79 -2.13
CA MET A 205 6.15 10.19 -2.37
C MET A 205 6.68 10.89 -1.11
N ALA A 206 6.11 10.59 0.06
CA ALA A 206 6.62 11.10 1.34
C ALA A 206 7.99 10.50 1.73
N LEU A 207 8.35 9.33 1.19
CA LEU A 207 9.69 8.75 1.32
C LEU A 207 10.72 9.38 0.36
N ASP A 208 10.38 10.45 -0.37
CA ASP A 208 11.28 11.13 -1.30
C ASP A 208 11.85 10.19 -2.39
N SER A 209 10.98 9.31 -2.90
CA SER A 209 11.40 8.27 -3.84
C SER A 209 11.73 8.84 -5.23
N LEU A 210 12.73 8.25 -5.88
CA LEU A 210 13.01 8.44 -7.31
C LEU A 210 12.44 7.28 -8.12
N LEU A 211 11.94 7.56 -9.31
CA LEU A 211 11.49 6.58 -10.29
C LEU A 211 12.56 6.37 -11.35
N VAL A 212 12.83 5.12 -11.71
CA VAL A 212 13.70 4.77 -12.85
C VAL A 212 12.83 4.37 -14.03
N LEU A 213 12.86 5.18 -15.07
CA LEU A 213 12.16 4.94 -16.34
C LEU A 213 13.15 4.42 -17.37
N GLN A 214 12.74 3.42 -18.15
CA GLN A 214 13.55 2.82 -19.22
C GLN A 214 12.75 2.69 -20.51
N ASN A 215 13.41 2.86 -21.65
CA ASN A 215 12.80 2.76 -22.99
C ASN A 215 13.57 1.81 -23.93
N GLY A 216 14.25 0.80 -23.37
CA GLY A 216 15.03 -0.22 -24.09
C GLY A 216 16.41 0.25 -24.58
N THR A 217 16.64 1.55 -24.72
CA THR A 217 17.94 2.11 -25.19
C THR A 217 18.63 2.96 -24.12
N GLY A 218 17.88 3.50 -23.17
CA GLY A 218 18.41 4.30 -22.07
C GLY A 218 17.54 4.23 -20.82
N SER A 219 18.05 4.83 -19.75
CA SER A 219 17.35 4.98 -18.47
C SER A 219 17.48 6.40 -17.96
N ARG A 220 16.45 6.90 -17.27
CA ARG A 220 16.49 8.17 -16.55
C ARG A 220 15.81 8.07 -15.19
N LYS A 221 16.19 8.98 -14.30
CA LYS A 221 15.61 9.09 -12.95
C LYS A 221 14.69 10.32 -12.89
N VAL A 222 13.51 10.16 -12.31
CA VAL A 222 12.53 11.24 -12.11
C VAL A 222 12.07 11.23 -10.65
N PRO A 223 12.11 12.35 -9.93
CA PRO A 223 11.51 12.42 -8.60
C PRO A 223 10.01 12.12 -8.64
N LEU A 224 9.52 11.25 -7.76
CA LEU A 224 8.08 10.94 -7.69
C LEU A 224 7.25 12.20 -7.37
N THR A 225 7.82 13.13 -6.60
CA THR A 225 7.22 14.43 -6.26
C THR A 225 6.95 15.33 -7.47
N SER A 226 7.64 15.12 -8.60
CA SER A 226 7.44 15.88 -9.84
C SER A 226 6.92 15.03 -11.00
N PHE A 227 6.60 13.77 -10.77
CA PHE A 227 6.18 12.83 -11.81
C PHE A 227 4.77 13.11 -12.37
N TYR A 228 3.85 13.59 -11.53
CA TYR A 228 2.50 13.93 -11.95
C TYR A 228 2.43 15.40 -12.41
N LYS A 229 2.14 15.62 -13.70
CA LYS A 229 2.05 16.98 -14.28
C LYS A 229 0.61 17.52 -14.32
N GLY A 230 -0.37 16.64 -14.15
CA GLY A 230 -1.79 16.94 -14.21
C GLY A 230 -2.63 15.67 -14.12
N TYR A 231 -3.95 15.80 -14.17
CA TYR A 231 -4.84 14.63 -14.09
C TYR A 231 -4.55 13.65 -15.23
N LYS A 232 -4.09 12.43 -14.88
CA LYS A 232 -3.66 11.38 -15.83
C LYS A 232 -2.54 11.81 -16.78
N GLN A 233 -1.76 12.85 -16.43
CA GLN A 233 -0.59 13.31 -17.18
C GLN A 233 0.67 13.04 -16.38
N LEU A 234 1.57 12.25 -16.97
CA LEU A 234 2.78 11.75 -16.34
C LEU A 234 4.03 12.31 -17.02
N ASP A 235 5.10 12.49 -16.26
CA ASP A 235 6.46 12.74 -16.78
C ASP A 235 7.07 11.44 -17.32
N LYS A 236 6.43 10.86 -18.35
CA LYS A 236 6.94 9.72 -19.11
C LYS A 236 6.55 9.79 -20.58
N THR A 237 7.35 9.18 -21.45
CA THR A 237 6.94 8.89 -22.83
C THR A 237 6.10 7.61 -22.88
N ASP A 238 5.52 7.29 -24.05
CA ASP A 238 4.77 6.04 -24.24
C ASP A 238 5.67 4.81 -24.33
N SER A 239 6.94 4.99 -24.72
CA SER A 239 7.95 3.94 -24.76
C SER A 239 8.62 3.67 -23.41
N GLU A 240 8.44 4.56 -22.43
CA GLU A 240 9.04 4.42 -21.11
C GLU A 240 8.20 3.52 -20.19
N ILE A 241 8.86 2.52 -19.61
CA ILE A 241 8.34 1.70 -18.54
C ILE A 241 9.04 2.05 -17.22
N LEU A 242 8.30 1.99 -16.12
CA LEU A 242 8.85 2.09 -14.77
C LEU A 242 9.46 0.75 -14.37
N THR A 243 10.77 0.71 -14.10
CA THR A 243 11.48 -0.53 -13.74
C THR A 243 11.84 -0.58 -12.26
N GLU A 244 12.19 0.56 -11.65
CA GLU A 244 12.62 0.63 -10.25
C GLU A 244 12.07 1.88 -9.56
N ILE A 245 11.91 1.77 -8.25
CA ILE A 245 11.64 2.85 -7.30
C ILE A 245 12.82 2.86 -6.33
N LEU A 246 13.50 3.99 -6.22
CA LEU A 246 14.67 4.18 -5.36
C LEU A 246 14.25 5.00 -4.15
N ILE A 247 14.22 4.37 -2.98
CA ILE A 247 13.97 5.03 -1.71
C ILE A 247 15.34 5.38 -1.11
N PRO A 248 15.63 6.66 -0.80
CA PRO A 248 16.91 7.04 -0.20
C PRO A 248 17.07 6.40 1.18
N SER A 249 18.32 6.11 1.58
CA SER A 249 18.60 5.70 2.95
C SER A 249 18.36 6.87 3.91
N PHE A 250 17.75 6.59 5.05
CA PHE A 250 17.44 7.59 6.06
C PHE A 250 18.33 7.48 7.30
N SER A 251 18.38 8.55 8.09
CA SER A 251 18.94 8.49 9.45
C SER A 251 18.08 7.55 10.32
N PRO A 252 18.65 6.82 11.29
CA PRO A 252 17.88 6.09 12.30
C PRO A 252 16.85 6.96 13.06
N ASP A 253 17.08 8.28 13.15
CA ASP A 253 16.17 9.23 13.80
C ASP A 253 14.93 9.60 12.94
N THR A 254 14.82 9.00 11.76
CA THR A 254 13.74 9.32 10.81
C THR A 254 12.45 8.67 11.26
N LYS A 255 11.42 9.49 11.42
CA LYS A 255 10.06 9.06 11.77
C LYS A 255 9.17 9.09 10.55
N ILE A 256 8.41 8.03 10.31
CA ILE A 256 7.50 7.91 9.16
C ILE A 256 6.10 7.60 9.66
N HIS A 257 5.12 8.34 9.17
CA HIS A 257 3.71 8.10 9.45
C HIS A 257 2.86 8.09 8.19
N PHE A 258 1.89 7.18 8.15
CA PHE A 258 0.84 7.12 7.14
C PHE A 258 -0.51 6.98 7.82
N GLU A 259 -1.50 7.70 7.30
CA GLU A 259 -2.87 7.63 7.79
C GLU A 259 -3.86 7.80 6.63
N LYS A 260 -5.00 7.13 6.76
CA LYS A 260 -6.04 7.12 5.73
C LYS A 260 -7.42 7.15 6.37
N ILE A 261 -8.28 8.02 5.84
CA ILE A 261 -9.70 8.03 6.15
C ILE A 261 -10.51 7.64 4.93
N SER A 262 -11.48 6.76 5.14
CA SER A 262 -12.46 6.29 4.16
C SER A 262 -13.75 5.90 4.89
N LYS A 263 -14.81 5.48 4.18
CA LYS A 263 -16.10 5.14 4.82
C LYS A 263 -16.00 3.83 5.60
N ARG A 264 -15.12 2.92 5.19
CA ARG A 264 -14.79 1.69 5.91
C ARG A 264 -13.29 1.61 6.14
N LYS A 265 -12.88 1.15 7.33
CA LYS A 265 -11.46 1.05 7.69
C LYS A 265 -10.62 0.19 6.72
N CYS A 266 -11.20 -0.89 6.20
CA CYS A 266 -10.53 -1.85 5.31
C CYS A 266 -11.34 -2.02 4.02
N LEU A 267 -10.64 -2.38 2.93
CA LEU A 267 -11.24 -2.60 1.61
C LEU A 267 -12.11 -1.41 1.17
N ASP A 268 -11.55 -0.20 1.27
CA ASP A 268 -12.20 1.02 0.80
C ASP A 268 -11.20 1.99 0.19
N ILE A 269 -11.72 2.84 -0.68
CA ILE A 269 -10.96 3.88 -1.37
C ILE A 269 -10.86 5.10 -0.45
N ALA A 270 -9.67 5.71 -0.37
CA ALA A 270 -9.45 6.88 0.49
C ALA A 270 -10.41 8.04 0.13
N SER A 271 -10.98 8.66 1.15
CA SER A 271 -11.50 10.03 1.05
C SER A 271 -10.34 11.02 1.04
N VAL A 272 -9.43 10.86 2.01
CA VAL A 272 -8.14 11.56 2.12
C VAL A 272 -7.14 10.59 2.76
N ASN A 273 -5.90 10.60 2.27
CA ASN A 273 -4.77 9.95 2.93
C ASN A 273 -3.61 10.95 3.04
N LEU A 274 -2.73 10.72 4.00
CA LEU A 274 -1.57 11.55 4.31
C LEU A 274 -0.40 10.64 4.65
N ALA A 275 0.77 10.97 4.10
CA ALA A 275 2.04 10.38 4.51
C ALA A 275 3.05 11.49 4.81
N LEU A 276 3.89 11.26 5.82
CA LEU A 276 5.00 12.14 6.13
C LEU A 276 6.21 11.36 6.61
N LYS A 277 7.38 11.89 6.28
CA LYS A 277 8.69 11.52 6.82
C LYS A 277 9.25 12.77 7.49
N VAL A 278 9.70 12.65 8.74
CA VAL A 278 10.30 13.74 9.51
C VAL A 278 11.62 13.31 10.09
N VAL A 279 12.64 14.13 9.91
CA VAL A 279 13.93 14.01 10.60
C VAL A 279 14.04 15.17 11.56
N GLU A 280 14.18 14.86 12.84
CA GLU A 280 14.35 15.85 13.88
C GLU A 280 15.81 15.92 14.34
N LYS A 281 16.31 17.12 14.63
CA LYS A 281 17.60 17.31 15.30
C LYS A 281 17.53 18.50 16.25
N ASN A 282 17.94 18.28 17.50
CA ASN A 282 17.98 19.32 18.55
C ASN A 282 16.64 20.08 18.71
N ASN A 283 15.51 19.38 18.67
CA ASN A 283 14.15 19.93 18.73
C ASN A 283 13.69 20.74 17.51
N PHE A 284 14.45 20.74 16.41
CA PHE A 284 14.07 21.36 15.14
C PHE A 284 13.81 20.31 14.07
N ILE A 285 12.82 20.57 13.21
CA ILE A 285 12.56 19.77 12.01
C ILE A 285 13.71 20.00 11.02
N LYS A 286 14.62 19.04 10.92
CA LYS A 286 15.78 19.13 10.02
C LYS A 286 15.41 18.84 8.57
N ASP A 287 14.57 17.85 8.36
CA ASP A 287 14.02 17.51 7.05
C ASP A 287 12.59 16.99 7.20
N ILE A 288 11.76 17.28 6.20
CA ILE A 288 10.38 16.85 6.16
C ILE A 288 9.92 16.70 4.72
N CYS A 289 9.22 15.60 4.47
CA CYS A 289 8.49 15.34 3.24
C CYS A 289 7.07 14.96 3.61
N MET A 290 6.09 15.56 2.95
CA MET A 290 4.67 15.34 3.23
C MET A 290 3.90 15.26 1.91
N ALA A 291 3.09 14.22 1.77
CA ALA A 291 2.26 14.01 0.59
C ALA A 291 0.83 13.64 1.00
N ALA A 292 -0.15 14.10 0.24
CA ALA A 292 -1.56 13.87 0.51
C ALA A 292 -2.33 13.50 -0.76
N GLY A 293 -3.28 12.57 -0.62
CA GLY A 293 -4.19 12.15 -1.67
C GLY A 293 -5.63 12.56 -1.38
N GLY A 294 -6.44 12.67 -2.44
CA GLY A 294 -7.85 13.07 -2.35
C GLY A 294 -8.07 14.57 -2.11
N VAL A 295 -6.98 15.36 -2.07
CA VAL A 295 -6.99 16.80 -1.82
C VAL A 295 -6.65 17.64 -3.05
N ALA A 296 -6.37 17.00 -4.19
CA ALA A 296 -6.07 17.62 -5.48
C ALA A 296 -6.40 16.65 -6.65
N PRO A 297 -6.35 17.10 -7.92
CA PRO A 297 -6.53 16.24 -9.09
C PRO A 297 -5.40 15.21 -9.32
N VAL A 298 -4.30 15.28 -8.57
CA VAL A 298 -3.18 14.33 -8.60
C VAL A 298 -2.71 14.05 -7.17
N PRO A 299 -1.95 12.96 -6.94
CA PRO A 299 -1.19 12.81 -5.69
C PRO A 299 -0.36 14.06 -5.43
N LEU A 300 -0.56 14.72 -4.30
CA LEU A 300 -0.01 16.06 -4.04
C LEU A 300 1.16 15.98 -3.07
N TYR A 301 2.33 16.47 -3.51
CA TYR A 301 3.42 16.81 -2.60
C TYR A 301 3.18 18.22 -2.04
N LEU A 302 3.18 18.38 -0.71
CA LEU A 302 2.90 19.64 -0.03
C LEU A 302 4.17 20.49 0.06
N GLU A 303 4.64 20.98 -1.07
CA GLU A 303 5.96 21.61 -1.21
C GLU A 303 6.12 22.86 -0.35
N LYS A 304 5.12 23.77 -0.32
CA LYS A 304 5.24 25.02 0.46
C LYS A 304 5.22 24.70 1.94
N THR A 305 4.37 23.78 2.37
CA THR A 305 4.28 23.28 3.74
C THR A 305 5.60 22.65 4.18
N CYS A 306 6.19 21.77 3.37
CA CYS A 306 7.46 21.14 3.70
C CYS A 306 8.60 22.17 3.83
N LYS A 307 8.61 23.21 2.98
CA LYS A 307 9.57 24.32 3.08
C LYS A 307 9.37 25.14 4.35
N PHE A 308 8.12 25.48 4.68
CA PHE A 308 7.76 26.25 5.87
C PHE A 308 8.18 25.55 7.17
N LEU A 309 7.97 24.24 7.25
CA LEU A 309 8.25 23.44 8.43
C LEU A 309 9.75 23.21 8.70
N LYS A 310 10.63 23.40 7.71
CA LYS A 310 12.07 23.22 7.92
C LYS A 310 12.63 24.25 8.90
N ASP A 311 13.50 23.77 9.78
CA ASP A 311 14.14 24.52 10.86
C ASP A 311 13.15 25.12 11.88
N GLN A 312 11.90 24.64 11.91
CA GLN A 312 10.90 25.02 12.92
C GLN A 312 10.89 24.07 14.12
N THR A 313 10.44 24.56 15.28
CA THR A 313 10.21 23.76 16.48
C THR A 313 8.75 23.30 16.55
N ILE A 314 8.54 22.00 16.74
CA ILE A 314 7.20 21.40 16.82
C ILE A 314 6.45 21.94 18.04
N SER A 315 5.33 22.60 17.78
CA SER A 315 4.39 23.13 18.78
C SER A 315 2.96 23.09 18.24
N LYS A 316 1.98 23.28 19.13
CA LYS A 316 0.56 23.40 18.77
C LYS A 316 0.32 24.54 17.78
N ASP A 317 0.90 25.71 18.03
CA ASP A 317 0.74 26.89 17.18
C ASP A 317 1.33 26.66 15.78
N LEU A 318 2.52 26.03 15.71
CA LEU A 318 3.12 25.65 14.42
C LEU A 318 2.18 24.75 13.62
N LEU A 319 1.47 23.81 14.26
CA LEU A 319 0.53 22.95 13.54
C LEU A 319 -0.69 23.72 13.02
N TYR A 320 -1.20 24.72 13.74
CA TYR A 320 -2.27 25.56 13.21
C TYR A 320 -1.82 26.36 11.98
N ASP A 321 -0.62 26.95 12.02
CA ASP A 321 -0.03 27.66 10.88
C ASP A 321 0.21 26.72 9.69
N THR A 322 0.73 25.53 9.98
CA THR A 322 0.94 24.46 9.00
C THR A 322 -0.36 24.09 8.31
N ILE A 323 -1.42 23.87 9.08
CA ILE A 323 -2.72 23.49 8.53
C ILE A 323 -3.30 24.62 7.70
N ALA A 324 -3.20 25.88 8.15
CA ALA A 324 -3.62 27.04 7.37
C ALA A 324 -2.92 27.09 6.00
N LEU A 325 -1.61 26.87 5.97
CA LEU A 325 -0.82 26.80 4.73
C LEU A 325 -1.24 25.63 3.84
N ILE A 326 -1.47 24.43 4.41
CA ILE A 326 -1.99 23.28 3.65
C ILE A 326 -3.33 23.63 3.01
N GLN A 327 -4.21 24.37 3.70
CA GLN A 327 -5.49 24.79 3.12
C GLN A 327 -5.32 25.68 1.88
N GLU A 328 -4.20 26.40 1.73
CA GLU A 328 -3.90 27.19 0.54
C GLU A 328 -3.34 26.33 -0.61
N GLU A 329 -2.62 25.24 -0.29
CA GLU A 329 -2.03 24.34 -1.29
C GLU A 329 -3.03 23.35 -1.89
N ILE A 330 -4.10 23.01 -1.16
CA ILE A 330 -5.06 21.98 -1.59
C ILE A 330 -6.26 22.55 -2.36
N SER A 331 -6.75 21.74 -3.30
CA SER A 331 -7.92 22.03 -4.14
C SER A 331 -8.87 20.83 -4.26
N PRO A 332 -9.42 20.30 -3.13
CA PRO A 332 -10.31 19.14 -3.16
C PRO A 332 -11.61 19.42 -3.92
N ILE A 333 -12.16 18.36 -4.52
CA ILE A 333 -13.48 18.33 -5.15
C ILE A 333 -14.48 17.54 -4.31
N THR A 334 -15.76 17.88 -4.45
CA THR A 334 -16.87 17.05 -3.94
C THR A 334 -17.07 15.84 -4.86
N ASP A 335 -17.14 14.65 -4.27
CA ASP A 335 -17.45 13.40 -4.98
C ASP A 335 -18.13 12.38 -4.03
N ILE A 336 -18.30 11.13 -4.49
CA ILE A 336 -18.90 10.05 -3.72
C ILE A 336 -18.12 9.69 -2.43
N ARG A 337 -16.85 10.06 -2.33
CA ARG A 337 -15.98 9.83 -1.16
C ARG A 337 -16.05 10.96 -0.14
N GLY A 338 -16.67 12.10 -0.48
CA GLY A 338 -16.94 13.18 0.48
C GLY A 338 -17.06 14.56 -0.18
N SER A 339 -17.65 15.50 0.55
CA SER A 339 -17.68 16.91 0.14
C SER A 339 -16.28 17.53 0.19
N LYS A 340 -16.10 18.62 -0.57
CA LYS A 340 -14.90 19.46 -0.50
C LYS A 340 -14.57 19.88 0.94
N ASP A 341 -15.56 20.36 1.68
CA ASP A 341 -15.37 20.83 3.06
C ASP A 341 -15.01 19.69 4.01
N TYR A 342 -15.63 18.52 3.83
CA TYR A 342 -15.27 17.33 4.59
C TYR A 342 -13.82 16.91 4.33
N LYS A 343 -13.36 16.92 3.07
CA LYS A 343 -11.97 16.61 2.73
C LYS A 343 -10.98 17.63 3.31
N ARG A 344 -11.33 18.93 3.31
CA ARG A 344 -10.55 19.99 4.00
C ARG A 344 -10.44 19.77 5.50
N LEU A 345 -11.54 19.34 6.14
CA LEU A 345 -11.55 18.96 7.55
C LEU A 345 -10.71 17.70 7.79
N LEU A 346 -10.80 16.69 6.92
CA LEU A 346 -10.03 15.46 7.09
C LEU A 346 -8.52 15.70 7.05
N ILE A 347 -8.02 16.47 6.09
CA ILE A 347 -6.58 16.76 6.03
C ILE A 347 -6.10 17.54 7.27
N HIS A 348 -6.90 18.47 7.78
CA HIS A 348 -6.63 19.15 9.07
C HIS A 348 -6.46 18.12 10.20
N GLN A 349 -7.40 17.19 10.33
CA GLN A 349 -7.38 16.16 11.38
C GLN A 349 -6.21 15.19 11.22
N LEU A 350 -5.88 14.82 9.99
CA LEU A 350 -4.78 13.91 9.66
C LEU A 350 -3.42 14.52 10.02
N VAL A 351 -3.22 15.81 9.81
CA VAL A 351 -1.97 16.50 10.20
C VAL A 351 -1.80 16.45 11.71
N ILE A 352 -2.82 16.85 12.48
CA ILE A 352 -2.77 16.79 13.96
C ILE A 352 -2.47 15.38 14.43
N LYS A 353 -3.24 14.38 13.97
CA LYS A 353 -3.07 12.98 14.36
C LYS A 353 -1.66 12.48 14.05
N SER A 354 -1.12 12.84 12.89
CA SER A 354 0.22 12.42 12.47
C SER A 354 1.31 12.97 13.38
N PHE A 355 1.26 14.26 13.70
CA PHE A 355 2.26 14.86 14.57
C PHE A 355 2.13 14.42 16.03
N VAL A 356 0.91 14.25 16.54
CA VAL A 356 0.68 13.66 17.88
C VAL A 356 1.23 12.24 17.96
N ASN A 357 1.00 11.40 16.94
CA ASN A 357 1.56 10.05 16.89
C ASN A 357 3.09 10.03 16.86
N LEU A 358 3.72 10.94 16.08
CA LEU A 358 5.18 10.98 15.95
C LEU A 358 5.89 11.67 17.12
N PHE A 359 5.19 12.56 17.84
CA PHE A 359 5.75 13.39 18.91
C PHE A 359 4.84 13.44 20.17
N PRO A 360 4.46 12.28 20.74
CA PRO A 360 3.49 12.21 21.84
C PRO A 360 3.98 12.84 23.14
N ASN A 361 5.29 13.05 23.29
CA ASN A 361 5.89 13.73 24.45
C ASN A 361 5.82 15.26 24.37
N ARG A 362 5.37 15.82 23.23
CA ARG A 362 5.30 17.28 23.00
C ARG A 362 3.93 17.79 22.60
N LEU A 363 3.12 16.91 22.03
CA LEU A 363 1.78 17.22 21.57
C LEU A 363 0.84 16.18 22.14
N SER A 364 -0.24 16.63 22.77
CA SER A 364 -1.34 15.77 23.15
C SER A 364 -2.57 16.05 22.29
N ILE A 365 -3.49 15.09 22.18
CA ILE A 365 -4.70 15.29 21.38
C ILE A 365 -5.67 16.25 22.11
N GLU A 366 -5.65 16.23 23.44
CA GLU A 366 -6.46 17.06 24.33
C GLU A 366 -6.18 18.54 24.09
N GLU A 367 -4.92 18.91 23.85
CA GLU A 367 -4.52 20.28 23.51
C GLU A 367 -5.26 20.86 22.31
N PHE A 368 -5.76 20.03 21.37
CA PHE A 368 -6.47 20.50 20.17
C PHE A 368 -7.99 20.53 20.33
N TYR A 369 -8.57 19.76 21.25
CA TYR A 369 -10.02 19.54 21.31
C TYR A 369 -10.68 19.76 22.67
N GLU A 370 -9.93 19.78 23.77
CA GLU A 370 -10.48 20.20 25.05
C GLU A 370 -10.65 21.72 25.06
N LYS A 371 -11.90 22.17 25.14
CA LYS A 371 -12.22 23.57 25.40
C LYS A 371 -11.95 23.83 26.88
N HIS A 372 -10.99 24.68 27.20
CA HIS A 372 -10.90 25.32 28.50
C HIS A 372 -12.01 26.38 28.65
#